data_AF-B6E456-F1
#
_entry.id   AF-B6E456-F1
#
_cell.length_a   1.000
_cell.length_b   1.000
_cell.length_c   1.000
_cell.angle_alpha   90.00
_cell.angle_beta   90.00
_cell.angle_gamma   90.00
#
_symmetry.space_group_name_H-M   'P 1'
#
loop_
_entity.id
_entity.type
_entity.pdbx_description
1 polymer ?
#
loop_
_entity_poly.entity_id
_entity_poly.type
_entity_poly.pdbx_seq_one_letter_code
_entity_poly.pdbx_strand_id
1 'polypeptide(L)'
;MARAVKRNVKAHKDLEEEHIVALILKEDAKDEGNCQKKMKEYCEALKKVKVELKQIYEKFENFCDDGKMKTKCQKLKTSVQNKCTEFKGKLDKILKQASGLTDENCKENEQQCLFLEGACPKELKDNCNTLRNKCYQKKRDKVAEDALLRAVRGSLTSEITCQGRLKEVCIELSQESDELTKLCLDQQTTCNKFVLGKQKKCDALEQDVKTALENKDSLIEKCLPLLEQCYFHRGNCEGDKSNCNKPNSQNCKEYVPKCDELAEECGKKSVIYTHPGPDFDPTKPELTLAEDIGLEELYKEAEKDGIFIGKNHLRDATALLTLLIENSNYAKKKCNEVLKDKCKNSHEHEALEKLCEGNGPSDDGTKKCNELEKDVNKTCKIFTSKVIDNRLLDAVNFKVIEWGKLPTFLSDEECAKLESYCFYFKERRPDAKEACVNVRAACYKRGLDARA
;
A
#
# COMPACT_ATOMS: atom_id res chain seq x y z
N MET A 1 29.86 -12.41 -3.27
CA MET A 1 30.50 -11.19 -3.79
C MET A 1 29.42 -10.21 -4.22
N ALA A 2 29.22 -9.14 -3.45
CA ALA A 2 28.14 -8.17 -3.68
C ALA A 2 28.52 -7.22 -4.85
N ARG A 3 27.89 -7.39 -6.01
CA ARG A 3 27.92 -6.40 -7.08
C ARG A 3 26.98 -5.26 -6.70
N ALA A 4 27.55 -4.11 -6.36
CA ALA A 4 26.82 -2.86 -6.24
C ALA A 4 26.18 -2.53 -7.61
N VAL A 5 24.87 -2.74 -7.71
CA VAL A 5 24.09 -2.26 -8.84
C VAL A 5 24.04 -0.74 -8.75
N LYS A 6 24.87 -0.07 -9.56
CA LYS A 6 24.71 1.36 -9.85
C LYS A 6 23.31 1.56 -10.44
N ARG A 7 22.37 1.98 -9.60
CA ARG A 7 21.09 2.52 -10.08
C ARG A 7 21.40 3.77 -10.89
N ASN A 8 21.20 3.70 -12.20
CA ASN A 8 21.07 4.89 -13.03
C ASN A 8 19.82 5.63 -12.56
N VAL A 9 20.00 6.61 -11.67
CA VAL A 9 19.01 7.66 -11.43
C VAL A 9 18.90 8.42 -12.74
N LYS A 10 17.93 8.04 -13.58
CA LYS A 10 17.49 8.88 -14.70
C LYS A 10 17.27 10.29 -14.14
N ALA A 11 17.99 11.25 -14.70
CA ALA A 11 18.07 12.64 -14.28
C ALA A 11 16.75 13.13 -13.66
N HIS A 12 16.83 13.56 -12.39
CA HIS A 12 15.76 14.32 -11.76
C HIS A 12 15.34 15.45 -12.71
N LYS A 13 14.02 15.61 -12.94
CA LYS A 13 13.48 16.95 -13.26
C LYS A 13 14.16 17.92 -12.29
N ASP A 14 14.83 18.94 -12.81
CA ASP A 14 15.47 19.97 -12.01
C ASP A 14 14.57 20.34 -10.84
N LEU A 15 15.01 20.03 -9.61
CA LEU A 15 14.26 20.43 -8.43
C LEU A 15 14.21 21.96 -8.44
N GLU A 16 13.00 22.51 -8.47
CA GLU A 16 12.82 23.95 -8.58
C GLU A 16 13.28 24.61 -7.27
N GLU A 17 13.85 25.81 -7.37
CA GLU A 17 14.39 26.56 -6.24
C GLU A 17 13.34 26.67 -5.12
N GLU A 18 12.07 26.90 -5.47
CA GLU A 18 11.02 27.06 -4.46
C GLU A 18 10.69 25.78 -3.70
N HIS A 19 10.88 24.58 -4.28
CA HIS A 19 10.67 23.32 -3.55
C HIS A 19 11.72 23.12 -2.47
N ILE A 20 12.98 23.41 -2.79
CA ILE A 20 14.10 23.35 -1.85
C ILE A 20 13.84 24.32 -0.69
N VAL A 21 13.41 25.53 -1.02
CA VAL A 21 13.18 26.60 -0.04
C VAL A 21 11.98 26.32 0.84
N ALA A 22 10.87 25.89 0.26
CA ALA A 22 9.67 25.52 1.02
C ALA A 22 9.98 24.40 2.03
N LEU A 23 10.83 23.45 1.65
CA LEU A 23 11.26 22.36 2.52
C LEU A 23 12.12 22.86 3.71
N ILE A 24 13.07 23.76 3.45
CA ILE A 24 14.02 24.26 4.46
C ILE A 24 13.34 25.27 5.39
N LEU A 25 12.69 26.28 4.81
CA LEU A 25 12.14 27.41 5.55
C LEU A 25 10.76 27.12 6.14
N LYS A 26 10.00 26.19 5.56
CA LYS A 26 8.63 25.86 6.00
C LYS A 26 7.79 27.14 6.11
N GLU A 27 7.00 27.31 7.16
CA GLU A 27 6.15 28.50 7.35
C GLU A 27 6.95 29.81 7.39
N ASP A 28 8.24 29.78 7.75
CA ASP A 28 9.08 30.97 7.79
C ASP A 28 9.34 31.56 6.40
N ALA A 29 9.09 30.81 5.32
CA ALA A 29 9.09 31.36 3.96
C ALA A 29 8.01 32.45 3.76
N LYS A 30 6.97 32.49 4.61
CA LYS A 30 5.87 33.46 4.53
C LYS A 30 6.14 34.76 5.30
N ASP A 31 7.15 34.78 6.16
CA ASP A 31 7.58 35.98 6.88
C ASP A 31 8.95 36.45 6.37
N GLU A 32 9.04 37.70 5.92
CA GLU A 32 10.25 38.20 5.29
C GLU A 32 11.43 38.26 6.27
N GLY A 33 11.18 38.59 7.54
CA GLY A 33 12.20 38.66 8.57
C GLY A 33 12.72 37.27 8.96
N ASN A 34 11.83 36.32 9.22
CA ASN A 34 12.19 34.95 9.54
C ASN A 34 12.87 34.24 8.36
N CYS A 35 12.39 34.46 7.14
CA CYS A 35 13.02 33.96 5.92
C CYS A 35 14.48 34.40 5.85
N GLN A 36 14.76 35.70 6.00
CA GLN A 36 16.13 36.22 5.96
C GLN A 36 17.00 35.62 7.07
N LYS A 37 16.46 35.53 8.30
CA LYS A 37 17.20 34.98 9.44
C LYS A 37 17.55 33.51 9.22
N LYS A 38 16.57 32.66 8.91
CA LYS A 38 16.79 31.23 8.70
C LYS A 38 17.65 30.93 7.47
N MET A 39 17.50 31.69 6.39
CA MET A 39 18.38 31.55 5.23
C MET A 39 19.83 31.85 5.61
N LYS A 40 20.09 32.92 6.38
CA LYS A 40 21.44 33.24 6.89
C LYS A 40 22.03 32.08 7.69
N GLU A 41 21.28 31.58 8.68
CA GLU A 41 21.70 30.45 9.52
C GLU A 41 22.01 29.20 8.68
N TYR A 42 21.15 28.88 7.71
CA TYR A 42 21.34 27.74 6.82
C TYR A 42 22.58 27.90 5.91
N CYS A 43 22.76 29.09 5.33
CA CYS A 43 23.91 29.42 4.50
C CYS A 43 25.23 29.38 5.28
N GLU A 44 25.26 29.86 6.52
CA GLU A 44 26.42 29.74 7.41
C GLU A 44 26.73 28.29 7.77
N ALA A 45 25.70 27.49 8.05
CA ALA A 45 25.88 26.06 8.32
C ALA A 45 26.48 25.35 7.10
N LEU A 46 25.95 25.60 5.90
CA LEU A 46 26.50 25.04 4.66
C LEU A 46 27.97 25.43 4.43
N LYS A 47 28.34 26.70 4.64
CA LYS A 47 29.74 27.16 4.51
C LYS A 47 30.70 26.42 5.45
N LYS A 48 30.22 25.94 6.61
CA LYS A 48 31.02 25.17 7.58
C LYS A 48 31.20 23.71 7.17
N VAL A 49 30.26 23.14 6.43
CA VAL A 49 30.35 21.77 5.91
C VAL A 49 31.06 21.82 4.56
N LYS A 50 32.38 21.56 4.53
CA LYS A 50 33.20 21.51 3.30
C LYS A 50 32.79 20.37 2.35
N VAL A 51 31.59 20.40 1.79
CA VAL A 51 31.12 19.38 0.84
C VAL A 51 31.30 19.89 -0.58
N GLU A 52 31.98 19.10 -1.43
CA GLU A 52 32.06 19.32 -2.87
C GLU A 52 30.71 19.01 -3.53
N LEU A 53 29.77 19.93 -3.39
CA LEU A 53 28.41 19.79 -3.89
C LEU A 53 28.17 20.65 -5.13
N LYS A 54 29.08 20.68 -6.12
CA LYS A 54 29.07 21.66 -7.24
C LYS A 54 27.67 21.99 -7.83
N GLN A 55 26.76 21.03 -7.98
CA GLN A 55 25.39 21.28 -8.47
C GLN A 55 24.41 21.87 -7.43
N ILE A 56 24.48 21.44 -6.17
CA ILE A 56 23.70 22.05 -5.09
C ILE A 56 24.30 23.43 -4.76
N TYR A 57 25.63 23.53 -4.76
CA TYR A 57 26.40 24.74 -4.48
C TYR A 57 26.08 25.87 -5.47
N GLU A 58 25.95 25.65 -6.79
CA GLU A 58 25.62 26.74 -7.73
C GLU A 58 24.22 27.35 -7.51
N LYS A 59 23.20 26.53 -7.24
CA LYS A 59 21.85 27.01 -6.90
C LYS A 59 21.85 27.69 -5.53
N PHE A 60 22.57 27.13 -4.54
CA PHE A 60 22.66 27.66 -3.18
C PHE A 60 23.59 28.87 -3.00
N GLU A 61 24.67 29.02 -3.78
CA GLU A 61 25.59 30.17 -3.72
C GLU A 61 24.87 31.43 -4.15
N ASN A 62 24.11 31.35 -5.24
CA ASN A 62 23.18 32.41 -5.59
C ASN A 62 22.26 32.68 -4.41
N PHE A 63 21.67 31.64 -3.81
CA PHE A 63 20.73 31.72 -2.69
C PHE A 63 21.29 32.41 -1.44
N CYS A 64 22.58 32.23 -1.16
CA CYS A 64 23.30 32.75 0.02
C CYS A 64 23.98 34.12 -0.19
N ASP A 65 23.67 34.82 -1.29
CA ASP A 65 24.10 36.19 -1.55
C ASP A 65 23.34 37.18 -0.64
N ASP A 66 24.02 37.66 0.41
CA ASP A 66 23.48 38.59 1.42
C ASP A 66 22.91 39.88 0.80
N GLY A 67 23.46 40.34 -0.34
CA GLY A 67 23.00 41.54 -1.03
C GLY A 67 21.63 41.40 -1.70
N LYS A 68 21.18 40.17 -1.95
CA LYS A 68 19.91 39.87 -2.63
C LYS A 68 18.89 39.14 -1.76
N MET A 69 19.26 38.77 -0.54
CA MET A 69 18.43 38.00 0.41
C MET A 69 17.02 38.56 0.57
N LYS A 70 16.90 39.88 0.76
CA LYS A 70 15.60 40.56 0.96
C LYS A 70 14.66 40.37 -0.24
N THR A 71 15.13 40.72 -1.43
CA THR A 71 14.37 40.60 -2.68
C THR A 71 14.03 39.13 -2.98
N LYS A 72 14.91 38.20 -2.62
CA LYS A 72 14.66 36.76 -2.76
C LYS A 72 13.54 36.30 -1.85
N CYS A 73 13.60 36.60 -0.55
CA CYS A 73 12.54 36.24 0.40
C CYS A 73 11.17 36.80 -0.03
N GLN A 74 11.11 38.02 -0.56
CA GLN A 74 9.87 38.58 -1.10
C GLN A 74 9.34 37.82 -2.32
N LYS A 75 10.20 37.51 -3.30
CA LYS A 75 9.81 36.72 -4.48
C LYS A 75 9.37 35.30 -4.10
N LEU A 76 10.10 34.68 -3.19
CA LEU A 76 9.86 33.32 -2.71
C LEU A 76 8.53 33.20 -1.98
N LYS A 77 8.19 34.17 -1.10
CA LYS A 77 6.90 34.20 -0.42
C LYS A 77 5.73 34.11 -1.41
N THR A 78 5.75 34.94 -2.45
CA THR A 78 4.70 34.96 -3.47
C THR A 78 4.71 33.68 -4.31
N SER A 79 5.89 33.20 -4.74
CA SER A 79 6.01 32.00 -5.56
C SER A 79 5.54 30.74 -4.81
N VAL A 80 5.98 30.55 -3.55
CA VAL A 80 5.56 29.43 -2.71
C VAL A 80 4.06 29.47 -2.44
N GLN A 81 3.48 30.63 -2.12
CA GLN A 81 2.03 30.73 -1.90
C GLN A 81 1.22 30.39 -3.16
N ASN A 82 1.69 30.82 -4.34
CA ASN A 82 1.06 30.49 -5.62
C ASN A 82 1.12 28.99 -5.88
N LYS A 83 2.31 28.37 -5.72
CA LYS A 83 2.48 26.91 -5.86
C LYS A 83 1.59 26.14 -4.90
N CYS A 84 1.49 26.56 -3.64
CA CYS A 84 0.60 25.92 -2.67
C CYS A 84 -0.87 25.99 -3.09
N THR A 85 -1.31 27.15 -3.58
CA THR A 85 -2.71 27.35 -4.01
C THR A 85 -3.04 26.53 -5.25
N GLU A 86 -2.15 26.52 -6.24
CA GLU A 86 -2.29 25.72 -7.45
C GLU A 86 -2.29 24.22 -7.12
N PHE A 87 -1.31 23.78 -6.32
CA PHE A 87 -1.20 22.40 -5.91
C PHE A 87 -2.40 21.93 -5.08
N LYS A 88 -2.92 22.77 -4.18
CA LYS A 88 -4.17 22.49 -3.46
C LYS A 88 -5.32 22.21 -4.43
N GLY A 89 -5.49 23.08 -5.43
CA GLY A 89 -6.52 22.90 -6.47
C GLY A 89 -6.34 21.61 -7.28
N LYS A 90 -5.11 21.23 -7.62
CA LYS A 90 -4.79 19.94 -8.26
C LYS A 90 -5.15 18.77 -7.34
N LEU A 91 -4.76 18.85 -6.08
CA LEU A 91 -4.95 17.79 -5.10
C LEU A 91 -6.43 17.56 -4.77
N ASP A 92 -7.23 18.64 -4.63
CA ASP A 92 -8.68 18.56 -4.43
C ASP A 92 -9.38 17.83 -5.57
N LYS A 93 -8.96 18.07 -6.82
CA LYS A 93 -9.50 17.37 -8.00
C LYS A 93 -9.17 15.89 -7.96
N ILE A 94 -7.89 15.56 -7.72
CA ILE A 94 -7.41 14.18 -7.70
C ILE A 94 -8.07 13.37 -6.57
N LEU A 95 -8.21 13.95 -5.38
CA LEU A 95 -8.83 13.29 -4.23
C LEU A 95 -10.34 13.00 -4.41
N LYS A 96 -11.01 13.71 -5.33
CA LYS A 96 -12.42 13.56 -5.69
C LYS A 96 -12.66 12.69 -6.93
N GLN A 97 -11.61 12.23 -7.62
CA GLN A 97 -11.78 11.39 -8.81
C GLN A 97 -12.46 10.07 -8.46
N ALA A 98 -13.55 9.75 -9.17
CA ALA A 98 -14.30 8.51 -9.00
C ALA A 98 -13.49 7.25 -9.37
N SER A 99 -12.55 7.38 -10.31
CA SER A 99 -11.64 6.30 -10.73
C SER A 99 -10.58 5.94 -9.68
N GLY A 100 -10.52 6.67 -8.56
CA GLY A 100 -9.49 6.52 -7.54
C GLY A 100 -8.12 7.07 -7.96
N LEU A 101 -7.12 6.86 -7.10
CA LEU A 101 -5.75 7.33 -7.30
C LEU A 101 -4.95 6.32 -8.16
N THR A 102 -4.16 6.81 -9.12
CA THR A 102 -3.16 6.00 -9.83
C THR A 102 -1.84 5.96 -9.06
N ASP A 103 -0.97 5.00 -9.38
CA ASP A 103 0.36 4.89 -8.73
C ASP A 103 1.23 6.12 -9.07
N GLU A 104 1.08 6.65 -10.28
CA GLU A 104 1.70 7.90 -10.71
C GLU A 104 1.17 9.11 -9.93
N ASN A 105 -0.15 9.20 -9.72
CA ASN A 105 -0.74 10.24 -8.88
C ASN A 105 -0.18 10.19 -7.44
N CYS A 106 0.01 9.00 -6.88
CA CYS A 106 0.64 8.86 -5.57
C CYS A 106 2.07 9.39 -5.60
N LYS A 107 2.92 8.87 -6.49
CA LYS A 107 4.34 9.23 -6.57
C LYS A 107 4.55 10.73 -6.76
N GLU A 108 3.87 11.34 -7.73
CA GLU A 108 4.07 12.76 -8.04
C GLU A 108 3.55 13.68 -6.94
N ASN A 109 2.34 13.43 -6.42
CA ASN A 109 1.70 14.36 -5.50
C ASN A 109 2.18 14.17 -4.06
N GLU A 110 2.64 12.96 -3.66
CA GLU A 110 3.29 12.76 -2.36
C GLU A 110 4.63 13.52 -2.29
N GLN A 111 5.38 13.53 -3.39
CA GLN A 111 6.59 14.32 -3.51
C GLN A 111 6.30 15.82 -3.36
N GLN A 112 5.26 16.33 -4.03
CA GLN A 112 4.85 17.74 -3.86
C GLN A 112 4.41 18.06 -2.42
N CYS A 113 3.67 17.14 -1.78
CA CYS A 113 3.31 17.27 -0.38
C CYS A 113 4.53 17.33 0.55
N LEU A 114 5.57 16.53 0.30
CA LEU A 114 6.81 16.58 1.08
C LEU A 114 7.45 17.97 1.05
N PHE A 115 7.48 18.63 -0.11
CA PHE A 115 8.10 19.94 -0.27
C PHE A 115 7.23 21.09 0.24
N LEU A 116 5.93 21.06 -0.02
CA LEU A 116 5.06 22.23 0.15
C LEU A 116 4.25 22.24 1.46
N GLU A 117 3.97 21.07 2.06
CA GLU A 117 3.13 20.98 3.26
C GLU A 117 3.68 21.81 4.42
N GLY A 118 5.00 21.78 4.64
CA GLY A 118 5.64 22.55 5.71
C GLY A 118 5.54 24.06 5.51
N ALA A 119 5.51 24.54 4.27
CA ALA A 119 5.33 25.96 3.97
C ALA A 119 3.87 26.39 4.05
N CYS A 120 2.94 25.49 3.74
CA CYS A 120 1.51 25.79 3.65
C CYS A 120 0.64 24.78 4.41
N PRO A 121 0.85 24.61 5.73
CA PRO A 121 0.16 23.57 6.48
C PRO A 121 -1.34 23.87 6.61
N LYS A 122 -1.76 25.14 6.64
CA LYS A 122 -3.18 25.52 6.67
C LYS A 122 -3.90 25.10 5.38
N GLU A 123 -3.21 25.12 4.25
CA GLU A 123 -3.77 24.85 2.95
C GLU A 123 -3.66 23.38 2.52
N LEU A 124 -2.58 22.70 2.92
CA LEU A 124 -2.20 21.40 2.36
C LEU A 124 -2.22 20.24 3.35
N LYS A 125 -2.11 20.48 4.66
CA LYS A 125 -1.93 19.41 5.67
C LYS A 125 -2.97 18.31 5.56
N ASP A 126 -4.26 18.65 5.54
CA ASP A 126 -5.32 17.65 5.55
C ASP A 126 -5.41 16.88 4.23
N ASN A 127 -5.26 17.58 3.10
CA ASN A 127 -5.27 16.96 1.78
C ASN A 127 -4.05 16.07 1.55
N CYS A 128 -2.86 16.51 1.98
CA CYS A 128 -1.64 15.73 1.88
C CYS A 128 -1.69 14.48 2.76
N ASN A 129 -2.23 14.57 3.97
CA ASN A 129 -2.46 13.40 4.82
C ASN A 129 -3.49 12.45 4.21
N THR A 130 -4.57 12.97 3.63
CA THR A 130 -5.57 12.17 2.92
C THR A 130 -4.96 11.43 1.73
N LEU A 131 -4.13 12.11 0.94
CA LEU A 131 -3.41 11.51 -0.19
C LEU A 131 -2.54 10.34 0.28
N ARG A 132 -1.64 10.59 1.24
CA ARG A 132 -0.72 9.57 1.77
C ARG A 132 -1.46 8.37 2.33
N ASN A 133 -2.53 8.61 3.08
CA ASN A 133 -3.35 7.52 3.63
C ASN A 133 -3.97 6.65 2.54
N LYS A 134 -4.55 7.27 1.50
CA LYS A 134 -5.14 6.55 0.37
C LYS A 134 -4.07 5.79 -0.42
N CYS A 135 -2.91 6.40 -0.67
CA CYS A 135 -1.81 5.78 -1.39
C CYS A 135 -1.19 4.60 -0.63
N TYR A 136 -0.97 4.76 0.67
CA TYR A 136 -0.50 3.70 1.55
C TYR A 136 -1.47 2.51 1.58
N GLN A 137 -2.77 2.77 1.83
CA GLN A 137 -3.78 1.71 1.83
C GLN A 137 -3.87 1.03 0.47
N LYS A 138 -3.86 1.79 -0.64
CA LYS A 138 -3.91 1.24 -1.99
C LYS A 138 -2.76 0.25 -2.24
N LYS A 139 -1.55 0.58 -1.80
CA LYS A 139 -0.40 -0.33 -1.95
C LYS A 139 -0.57 -1.60 -1.12
N ARG A 140 -1.04 -1.49 0.13
CA ARG A 140 -1.36 -2.66 0.97
C ARG A 140 -2.44 -3.55 0.36
N ASP A 141 -3.53 -2.95 -0.12
CA ASP A 141 -4.62 -3.66 -0.79
C ASP A 141 -4.12 -4.39 -2.04
N LYS A 142 -3.28 -3.73 -2.86
CA LYS A 142 -2.67 -4.33 -4.06
C LYS A 142 -1.82 -5.54 -3.72
N VAL A 143 -0.99 -5.45 -2.68
CA VAL A 143 -0.14 -6.57 -2.23
C VAL A 143 -0.98 -7.77 -1.79
N ALA A 144 -2.06 -7.53 -1.02
CA ALA A 144 -2.95 -8.61 -0.59
C ALA A 144 -3.72 -9.23 -1.78
N GLU A 145 -4.16 -8.42 -2.73
CA GLU A 145 -4.80 -8.90 -3.97
C GLU A 145 -3.83 -9.74 -4.81
N ASP A 146 -2.59 -9.27 -5.01
CA ASP A 146 -1.57 -10.00 -5.77
C ASP A 146 -1.21 -11.31 -5.07
N ALA A 147 -1.07 -11.32 -3.73
CA ALA A 147 -0.84 -12.54 -2.95
C ALA A 147 -1.97 -13.57 -3.14
N LEU A 148 -3.24 -13.17 -3.02
CA LEU A 148 -4.36 -14.10 -3.24
C LEU A 148 -4.45 -14.56 -4.69
N LEU A 149 -4.18 -13.69 -5.66
CA LEU A 149 -4.15 -14.06 -7.09
C LEU A 149 -3.10 -15.12 -7.40
N ARG A 150 -1.93 -15.08 -6.72
CA ARG A 150 -0.92 -16.13 -6.78
C ARG A 150 -1.41 -17.43 -6.14
N ALA A 151 -2.09 -17.33 -4.99
CA ALA A 151 -2.62 -18.49 -4.26
C ALA A 151 -3.74 -19.24 -5.00
N VAL A 152 -4.55 -18.52 -5.80
CA VAL A 152 -5.62 -19.10 -6.65
C VAL A 152 -5.19 -19.35 -8.10
N ARG A 153 -3.88 -19.47 -8.36
CA ARG A 153 -3.35 -19.78 -9.71
C ARG A 153 -4.02 -21.02 -10.30
N GLY A 154 -4.53 -20.89 -11.52
CA GLY A 154 -5.25 -21.96 -12.24
C GLY A 154 -6.71 -22.14 -11.84
N SER A 155 -7.23 -21.38 -10.86
CA SER A 155 -8.59 -21.56 -10.33
C SER A 155 -9.58 -20.46 -10.76
N LEU A 156 -9.21 -19.60 -11.71
CA LEU A 156 -10.06 -18.49 -12.20
C LEU A 156 -10.96 -18.86 -13.39
N THR A 157 -11.30 -20.14 -13.56
CA THR A 157 -12.21 -20.62 -14.64
C THR A 157 -13.67 -20.24 -14.38
N SER A 158 -14.09 -20.24 -13.11
CA SER A 158 -15.43 -19.84 -12.67
C SER A 158 -15.39 -19.33 -11.24
N GLU A 159 -16.44 -18.60 -10.83
CA GLU A 159 -16.57 -18.12 -9.44
C GLU A 159 -16.57 -19.29 -8.44
N ILE A 160 -17.20 -20.42 -8.79
CA ILE A 160 -17.27 -21.62 -7.94
C ILE A 160 -15.87 -22.22 -7.72
N THR A 161 -15.10 -22.37 -8.80
CA THR A 161 -13.73 -22.94 -8.73
C THR A 161 -12.82 -22.03 -7.93
N CYS A 162 -12.93 -20.71 -8.14
CA CYS A 162 -12.17 -19.72 -7.38
C CYS A 162 -12.53 -19.76 -5.88
N GLN A 163 -13.83 -19.82 -5.55
CA GLN A 163 -14.27 -19.89 -4.15
C GLN A 163 -13.80 -21.16 -3.48
N GLY A 164 -13.89 -22.32 -4.15
CA GLY A 164 -13.35 -23.58 -3.65
C GLY A 164 -11.87 -23.46 -3.26
N ARG A 165 -11.07 -22.83 -4.12
CA ARG A 165 -9.65 -22.60 -3.83
C ARG A 165 -9.43 -21.56 -2.72
N LEU A 166 -10.22 -20.48 -2.70
CA LEU A 166 -10.13 -19.45 -1.64
C LEU A 166 -10.39 -20.05 -0.25
N LYS A 167 -11.34 -20.98 -0.11
CA LYS A 167 -11.63 -21.65 1.17
C LYS A 167 -10.39 -22.34 1.75
N GLU A 168 -9.61 -23.01 0.91
CA GLU A 168 -8.38 -23.69 1.32
C GLU A 168 -7.30 -22.68 1.73
N VAL A 169 -6.98 -21.73 0.85
CA VAL A 169 -5.84 -20.82 1.04
C VAL A 169 -6.09 -19.78 2.14
N CYS A 170 -7.34 -19.41 2.39
CA CYS A 170 -7.70 -18.39 3.38
C CYS A 170 -7.52 -18.86 4.82
N ILE A 171 -7.50 -20.16 5.09
CA ILE A 171 -7.21 -20.71 6.42
C ILE A 171 -5.82 -20.27 6.88
N GLU A 172 -4.84 -20.33 5.97
CA GLU A 172 -3.46 -19.95 6.23
C GLU A 172 -3.22 -18.45 6.01
N LEU A 173 -3.56 -17.91 4.83
CA LEU A 173 -3.14 -16.57 4.43
C LEU A 173 -3.89 -15.44 5.13
N SER A 174 -5.11 -15.68 5.63
CA SER A 174 -5.88 -14.59 6.24
C SER A 174 -5.21 -14.00 7.49
N GLN A 175 -4.30 -14.73 8.12
CA GLN A 175 -3.59 -14.30 9.34
C GLN A 175 -2.38 -13.40 9.03
N GLU A 176 -1.89 -13.41 7.79
CA GLU A 176 -0.67 -12.72 7.39
C GLU A 176 -0.85 -11.21 7.25
N SER A 177 -2.08 -10.73 6.98
CA SER A 177 -2.40 -9.30 7.04
C SER A 177 -3.89 -9.02 7.23
N ASP A 178 -4.20 -7.79 7.64
CA ASP A 178 -5.58 -7.31 7.77
C ASP A 178 -6.31 -7.27 6.41
N GLU A 179 -5.62 -6.87 5.34
CA GLU A 179 -6.16 -6.85 3.99
C GLU A 179 -6.48 -8.26 3.47
N LEU A 180 -5.60 -9.24 3.74
CA LEU A 180 -5.86 -10.65 3.43
C LEU A 180 -7.06 -11.18 4.22
N THR A 181 -7.17 -10.84 5.50
CA THR A 181 -8.38 -11.14 6.29
C THR A 181 -9.64 -10.61 5.59
N LYS A 182 -9.62 -9.36 5.11
CA LYS A 182 -10.77 -8.75 4.44
C LYS A 182 -11.20 -9.52 3.20
N LEU A 183 -10.26 -9.79 2.31
CA LEU A 183 -10.53 -10.48 1.04
C LEU A 183 -11.04 -11.90 1.30
N CYS A 184 -10.48 -12.58 2.31
CA CYS A 184 -10.91 -13.91 2.75
C CYS A 184 -12.28 -13.94 3.46
N LEU A 185 -12.73 -12.84 4.06
CA LEU A 185 -14.09 -12.73 4.60
C LEU A 185 -15.12 -12.50 3.49
N ASP A 186 -14.72 -11.92 2.36
CA ASP A 186 -15.58 -11.58 1.23
C ASP A 186 -15.17 -12.35 -0.04
N GLN A 187 -15.12 -13.67 0.07
CA GLN A 187 -14.64 -14.57 -0.99
C GLN A 187 -15.47 -14.44 -2.27
N GLN A 188 -16.79 -14.25 -2.16
CA GLN A 188 -17.66 -14.09 -3.31
C GLN A 188 -17.27 -12.84 -4.11
N THR A 189 -17.24 -11.67 -3.48
CA THR A 189 -16.87 -10.42 -4.15
C THR A 189 -15.44 -10.49 -4.69
N THR A 190 -14.51 -11.09 -3.93
CA THR A 190 -13.11 -11.27 -4.33
C THR A 190 -13.00 -12.13 -5.58
N CYS A 191 -13.67 -13.29 -5.62
CA CYS A 191 -13.67 -14.16 -6.79
C CYS A 191 -14.34 -13.53 -8.01
N ASN A 192 -15.46 -12.83 -7.82
CA ASN A 192 -16.14 -12.13 -8.91
C ASN A 192 -15.19 -11.10 -9.55
N LYS A 193 -14.48 -10.33 -8.72
CA LYS A 193 -13.45 -9.40 -9.20
C LYS A 193 -12.32 -10.10 -9.96
N PHE A 194 -11.80 -11.22 -9.44
CA PHE A 194 -10.69 -11.93 -10.07
C PHE A 194 -11.08 -12.59 -11.39
N VAL A 195 -12.25 -13.23 -11.45
CA VAL A 195 -12.77 -13.87 -12.66
C VAL A 195 -13.08 -12.82 -13.74
N LEU A 196 -13.71 -11.70 -13.39
CA LEU A 196 -13.95 -10.59 -14.34
C LEU A 196 -12.64 -9.95 -14.82
N GLY A 197 -11.63 -9.87 -13.95
CA GLY A 197 -10.32 -9.31 -14.26
C GLY A 197 -9.38 -10.25 -15.03
N LYS A 198 -9.68 -11.55 -15.10
CA LYS A 198 -8.84 -12.59 -15.70
C LYS A 198 -8.43 -12.23 -17.12
N GLN A 199 -9.41 -11.94 -17.99
CA GLN A 199 -9.14 -11.69 -19.41
C GLN A 199 -8.16 -10.54 -19.59
N LYS A 200 -8.46 -9.39 -18.98
CA LYS A 200 -7.60 -8.20 -19.05
C LYS A 200 -6.16 -8.48 -18.59
N LYS A 201 -5.97 -9.30 -17.54
CA LYS A 201 -4.62 -9.68 -17.07
C LYS A 201 -3.91 -10.57 -18.08
N CYS A 202 -4.62 -11.51 -18.70
CA CYS A 202 -4.07 -12.38 -19.72
C CYS A 202 -3.67 -11.62 -20.99
N ASP A 203 -4.52 -10.71 -21.47
CA ASP A 203 -4.24 -9.85 -22.62
C ASP A 203 -2.99 -8.99 -22.38
N ALA A 204 -2.88 -8.41 -21.18
CA ALA A 204 -1.72 -7.60 -20.80
C ALA A 204 -0.43 -8.44 -20.77
N LEU A 205 -0.47 -9.62 -20.15
CA LEU A 205 0.69 -10.52 -20.10
C LEU A 205 1.09 -10.99 -21.50
N GLU A 206 0.13 -11.34 -22.36
CA GLU A 206 0.41 -11.70 -23.76
C GLU A 206 1.10 -10.56 -24.51
N GLN A 207 0.57 -9.34 -24.39
CA GLN A 207 1.12 -8.16 -25.04
C GLN A 207 2.53 -7.84 -24.53
N ASP A 208 2.77 -7.92 -23.23
CA ASP A 208 4.06 -7.64 -22.62
C ASP A 208 5.12 -8.67 -23.03
N VAL A 209 4.75 -9.96 -23.02
CA VAL A 209 5.61 -11.07 -23.50
C VAL A 209 5.94 -10.89 -24.97
N LYS A 210 4.94 -10.61 -25.82
CA LYS A 210 5.15 -10.37 -27.25
C LYS A 210 6.09 -9.19 -27.49
N THR A 211 5.85 -8.07 -26.81
CA THR A 211 6.67 -6.86 -26.94
C THR A 211 8.11 -7.11 -26.49
N ALA A 212 8.32 -7.91 -25.44
CA ALA A 212 9.65 -8.27 -24.97
C ALA A 212 10.40 -9.16 -25.98
N LEU A 213 9.71 -10.13 -26.59
CA LEU A 213 10.29 -11.00 -27.62
C LEU A 213 10.65 -10.26 -28.91
N GLU A 214 9.84 -9.27 -29.31
CA GLU A 214 10.10 -8.41 -30.48
C GLU A 214 11.31 -7.47 -30.25
N ASN A 215 11.51 -6.97 -29.04
CA ASN A 215 12.60 -6.06 -28.70
C ASN A 215 13.71 -6.75 -27.89
N LYS A 216 14.55 -7.50 -28.60
CA LYS A 216 15.65 -8.30 -28.01
C LYS A 216 16.66 -7.47 -27.23
N ASP A 217 16.86 -6.19 -27.55
CA ASP A 217 17.83 -5.33 -26.86
C ASP A 217 17.41 -5.03 -25.41
N SER A 218 16.10 -4.90 -25.16
CA SER A 218 15.54 -4.66 -23.82
C SER A 218 15.15 -5.94 -23.06
N LEU A 219 15.32 -7.11 -23.67
CA LEU A 219 14.79 -8.38 -23.15
C LEU A 219 15.36 -8.74 -21.77
N ILE A 220 16.67 -8.51 -21.54
CA ILE A 220 17.33 -8.89 -20.27
C ILE A 220 16.65 -8.23 -19.06
N GLU A 221 16.33 -6.94 -19.16
CA GLU A 221 15.71 -6.18 -18.07
C GLU A 221 14.27 -6.63 -17.79
N LYS A 222 13.61 -7.23 -18.78
CA LYS A 222 12.21 -7.68 -18.71
C LYS A 222 12.06 -9.17 -18.38
N CYS A 223 13.12 -9.97 -18.52
CA CYS A 223 13.07 -11.41 -18.33
C CYS A 223 12.51 -11.82 -16.96
N LEU A 224 13.17 -11.43 -15.86
CA LEU A 224 12.73 -11.82 -14.52
C LEU A 224 11.28 -11.42 -14.20
N PRO A 225 10.85 -10.15 -14.35
CA PRO A 225 9.49 -9.76 -14.01
C PRO A 225 8.43 -10.42 -14.90
N LEU A 226 8.72 -10.68 -16.19
CA LEU A 226 7.76 -11.37 -17.06
C LEU A 226 7.71 -12.88 -16.81
N LEU A 227 8.85 -13.51 -16.50
CA LEU A 227 8.89 -14.93 -16.14
C LEU A 227 8.17 -15.20 -14.82
N GLU A 228 8.29 -14.29 -13.85
CA GLU A 228 7.50 -14.33 -12.61
C GLU A 228 5.99 -14.25 -12.90
N GLN A 229 5.56 -13.29 -13.72
CA GLN A 229 4.16 -13.18 -14.11
C GLN A 229 3.67 -14.42 -14.87
N CYS A 230 4.50 -14.96 -15.76
CA CYS A 230 4.22 -16.22 -16.45
C CYS A 230 4.02 -17.37 -15.45
N TYR A 231 4.89 -17.51 -14.45
CA TYR A 231 4.77 -18.55 -13.44
C TYR A 231 3.45 -18.46 -12.66
N PHE A 232 3.06 -17.26 -12.21
CA PHE A 232 1.88 -17.09 -11.36
C PHE A 232 0.55 -16.94 -12.10
N HIS A 233 0.57 -16.43 -13.34
CA HIS A 233 -0.66 -16.01 -14.02
C HIS A 233 -0.98 -16.83 -15.27
N ARG A 234 -0.02 -17.50 -15.91
CA ARG A 234 -0.26 -18.28 -17.14
C ARG A 234 -1.36 -19.33 -16.96
N GLY A 235 -1.37 -20.04 -15.84
CA GLY A 235 -2.39 -21.08 -15.57
C GLY A 235 -3.83 -20.53 -15.53
N ASN A 236 -4.00 -19.23 -15.29
CA ASN A 236 -5.31 -18.59 -15.37
C ASN A 236 -5.69 -18.20 -16.80
N CYS A 237 -4.74 -18.15 -17.74
CA CYS A 237 -4.97 -17.74 -19.13
C CYS A 237 -5.32 -18.90 -20.06
N GLU A 238 -5.26 -20.14 -19.58
CA GLU A 238 -5.75 -21.28 -20.36
C GLU A 238 -7.19 -21.04 -20.83
N GLY A 239 -7.40 -21.12 -22.14
CA GLY A 239 -8.70 -21.01 -22.77
C GLY A 239 -9.60 -22.20 -22.42
N ASP A 240 -10.89 -22.08 -22.73
CA ASP A 240 -11.84 -23.16 -22.52
C ASP A 240 -11.55 -24.34 -23.47
N LYS A 241 -10.90 -25.38 -22.93
CA LYS A 241 -10.52 -26.62 -23.64
C LYS A 241 -11.73 -27.31 -24.29
N SER A 242 -12.95 -27.07 -23.80
CA SER A 242 -14.17 -27.66 -24.38
C SER A 242 -14.49 -27.16 -25.80
N ASN A 243 -13.95 -26.00 -26.19
CA ASN A 243 -14.06 -25.46 -27.54
C ASN A 243 -13.03 -26.05 -28.52
N CYS A 244 -12.13 -26.94 -28.06
CA CYS A 244 -11.06 -27.53 -28.87
C CYS A 244 -11.32 -28.93 -29.42
N ASN A 245 -12.58 -29.34 -29.46
CA ASN A 245 -12.99 -30.64 -29.98
C ASN A 245 -12.99 -30.77 -31.52
N LYS A 246 -12.42 -29.82 -32.28
CA LYS A 246 -12.33 -29.91 -33.74
C LYS A 246 -10.86 -29.89 -34.21
N PRO A 247 -10.39 -30.93 -34.92
CA PRO A 247 -8.98 -31.12 -35.28
C PRO A 247 -8.42 -30.08 -36.28
N ASN A 248 -9.20 -29.06 -36.67
CA ASN A 248 -8.77 -28.02 -37.60
C ASN A 248 -9.38 -26.64 -37.32
N SER A 249 -9.84 -26.36 -36.09
CA SER A 249 -10.27 -25.00 -35.77
C SER A 249 -9.07 -24.11 -35.48
N GLN A 250 -8.81 -23.17 -36.39
CA GLN A 250 -7.92 -22.02 -36.21
C GLN A 250 -8.26 -21.17 -34.96
N ASN A 251 -9.41 -21.46 -34.32
CA ASN A 251 -9.89 -20.91 -33.05
C ASN A 251 -9.32 -21.60 -31.80
N CYS A 252 -8.45 -22.62 -31.93
CA CYS A 252 -7.67 -23.21 -30.84
C CYS A 252 -6.25 -22.64 -30.74
N LYS A 253 -6.02 -21.40 -31.20
CA LYS A 253 -4.86 -20.67 -30.72
C LYS A 253 -5.13 -20.31 -29.26
N GLU A 254 -4.66 -21.20 -28.40
CA GLU A 254 -4.44 -21.01 -26.97
C GLU A 254 -4.25 -19.55 -26.64
N TYR A 255 -5.14 -19.00 -25.81
CA TYR A 255 -5.01 -17.69 -25.19
C TYR A 255 -3.90 -17.70 -24.12
N VAL A 256 -2.76 -18.31 -24.44
CA VAL A 256 -1.68 -18.58 -23.50
C VAL A 256 -0.51 -17.68 -23.92
N PRO A 257 -0.11 -16.72 -23.06
CA PRO A 257 1.10 -15.95 -23.30
C PRO A 257 2.27 -16.88 -23.62
N LYS A 258 3.14 -16.47 -24.54
CA LYS A 258 4.28 -17.28 -25.02
C LYS A 258 5.42 -17.39 -24.00
N CYS A 259 5.09 -17.83 -22.80
CA CYS A 259 5.98 -17.92 -21.66
C CYS A 259 7.12 -18.92 -21.88
N ASP A 260 6.88 -20.00 -22.62
CA ASP A 260 7.94 -20.98 -22.93
C ASP A 260 8.98 -20.39 -23.88
N GLU A 261 8.54 -19.70 -24.94
CA GLU A 261 9.43 -18.97 -25.86
C GLU A 261 10.22 -17.87 -25.12
N LEU A 262 9.56 -17.15 -24.20
CA LEU A 262 10.22 -16.18 -23.33
C LEU A 262 11.30 -16.83 -22.45
N ALA A 263 10.99 -17.96 -21.80
CA ALA A 263 11.93 -18.68 -20.95
C ALA A 263 13.16 -19.15 -21.73
N GLU A 264 12.98 -19.67 -22.94
CA GLU A 264 14.08 -20.08 -23.82
C GLU A 264 14.97 -18.90 -24.21
N GLU A 265 14.39 -17.78 -24.66
CA GLU A 265 15.15 -16.60 -25.07
C GLU A 265 15.87 -15.93 -23.88
N CYS A 266 15.25 -15.89 -22.71
CA CYS A 266 15.88 -15.43 -21.47
C CYS A 266 17.03 -16.36 -21.03
N GLY A 267 16.83 -17.68 -21.15
CA GLY A 267 17.86 -18.69 -20.87
C GLY A 267 19.08 -18.54 -21.77
N LYS A 268 18.91 -18.24 -23.06
CA LYS A 268 20.01 -17.91 -23.99
C LYS A 268 20.84 -16.70 -23.52
N LYS A 269 20.25 -15.82 -22.72
CA LYS A 269 20.91 -14.67 -22.09
C LYS A 269 21.36 -14.93 -20.65
N SER A 270 21.37 -16.19 -20.21
CA SER A 270 21.71 -16.61 -18.85
C SER A 270 20.81 -16.00 -17.76
N VAL A 271 19.56 -15.67 -18.09
CA VAL A 271 18.55 -15.25 -17.12
C VAL A 271 17.55 -16.39 -16.94
N ILE A 272 17.55 -16.96 -15.74
CA ILE A 272 16.63 -18.04 -15.35
C ILE A 272 15.83 -17.52 -14.16
N TYR A 273 14.50 -17.66 -14.22
CA TYR A 273 13.64 -17.38 -13.09
C TYR A 273 13.58 -18.61 -12.18
N THR A 274 13.90 -18.43 -10.91
CA THR A 274 13.72 -19.44 -9.87
C THR A 274 12.43 -19.11 -9.15
N HIS A 275 11.49 -20.06 -9.13
CA HIS A 275 10.24 -19.85 -8.40
C HIS A 275 10.53 -19.74 -6.89
N PRO A 276 9.65 -19.08 -6.12
CA PRO A 276 9.79 -19.04 -4.68
C PRO A 276 9.79 -20.44 -4.05
N GLY A 277 10.41 -20.55 -2.88
CA GLY A 277 10.59 -21.80 -2.15
C GLY A 277 11.95 -22.47 -2.35
N PRO A 278 12.31 -23.45 -1.52
CA PRO A 278 13.53 -24.22 -1.66
C PRO A 278 13.45 -25.10 -2.91
N ASP A 279 14.59 -25.34 -3.56
CA ASP A 279 14.72 -26.41 -4.55
C ASP A 279 14.16 -27.72 -3.99
N PHE A 280 13.48 -28.51 -4.83
CA PHE A 280 12.89 -29.78 -4.42
C PHE A 280 13.97 -30.65 -3.77
N ASP A 281 13.91 -30.69 -2.45
CA ASP A 281 14.79 -31.46 -1.60
C ASP A 281 13.88 -32.33 -0.73
N PRO A 282 13.77 -33.63 -1.04
CA PRO A 282 12.88 -34.54 -0.32
C PRO A 282 13.26 -34.71 1.17
N THR A 283 14.37 -34.12 1.62
CA THR A 283 14.79 -34.09 3.03
C THR A 283 14.33 -32.84 3.79
N LYS A 284 13.82 -31.82 3.09
CA LYS A 284 13.30 -30.59 3.68
C LYS A 284 11.80 -30.68 3.96
N PRO A 285 11.27 -29.91 4.92
CA PRO A 285 9.83 -29.78 5.14
C PRO A 285 9.09 -29.35 3.86
N GLU A 286 7.83 -29.75 3.75
CA GLU A 286 6.96 -29.26 2.68
C GLU A 286 6.88 -27.72 2.69
N LEU A 287 6.79 -27.16 1.49
CA LEU A 287 6.72 -25.73 1.28
C LEU A 287 5.42 -25.18 1.88
N THR A 288 5.52 -24.14 2.72
CA THR A 288 4.32 -23.46 3.20
C THR A 288 3.66 -22.68 2.05
N LEU A 289 2.35 -22.45 2.12
CA LEU A 289 1.64 -21.68 1.11
C LEU A 289 2.20 -20.26 0.95
N ALA A 290 2.60 -19.62 2.05
CA ALA A 290 3.18 -18.29 2.05
C ALA A 290 4.52 -18.24 1.28
N GLU A 291 5.33 -19.29 1.38
CA GLU A 291 6.57 -19.44 0.61
C GLU A 291 6.30 -19.76 -0.86
N ASP A 292 5.34 -20.63 -1.20
CA ASP A 292 4.97 -20.97 -2.59
C ASP A 292 4.51 -19.75 -3.41
N ILE A 293 3.82 -18.80 -2.76
CA ILE A 293 3.37 -17.57 -3.43
C ILE A 293 4.41 -16.44 -3.41
N GLY A 294 5.53 -16.63 -2.71
CA GLY A 294 6.53 -15.59 -2.49
C GLY A 294 5.98 -14.38 -1.73
N LEU A 295 5.27 -14.62 -0.62
CA LEU A 295 4.62 -13.57 0.16
C LEU A 295 5.65 -12.61 0.79
N GLU A 296 6.77 -13.15 1.25
CA GLU A 296 7.85 -12.35 1.85
C GLU A 296 8.48 -11.40 0.81
N GLU A 297 8.67 -11.86 -0.44
CA GLU A 297 9.16 -11.03 -1.54
C GLU A 297 8.19 -9.89 -1.86
N LEU A 298 6.88 -10.16 -1.86
CA LEU A 298 5.85 -9.13 -2.05
C LEU A 298 5.91 -8.07 -0.95
N TYR A 299 6.11 -8.48 0.31
CA TYR A 299 6.23 -7.55 1.43
C TYR A 299 7.53 -6.74 1.35
N LYS A 300 8.66 -7.38 1.05
CA LYS A 300 9.96 -6.70 0.83
C LYS A 300 9.91 -5.71 -0.33
N GLU A 301 9.16 -6.00 -1.39
CA GLU A 301 8.96 -5.05 -2.49
C GLU A 301 8.13 -3.84 -2.03
N ALA A 302 7.09 -4.06 -1.22
CA ALA A 302 6.29 -2.99 -0.65
C ALA A 302 7.09 -2.12 0.34
N GLU A 303 8.00 -2.71 1.11
CA GLU A 303 8.90 -2.00 2.02
C GLU A 303 9.86 -1.06 1.29
N LYS A 304 10.27 -1.39 0.05
CA LYS A 304 11.03 -0.46 -0.82
C LYS A 304 10.25 0.80 -1.15
N ASP A 305 8.96 0.81 -0.90
CA ASP A 305 8.07 1.95 -1.04
C ASP A 305 7.65 2.53 0.32
N GLY A 306 8.25 2.09 1.44
CA GLY A 306 7.91 2.50 2.80
C GLY A 306 6.59 1.93 3.31
N ILE A 307 6.05 0.93 2.61
CA ILE A 307 4.82 0.25 3.01
C ILE A 307 5.19 -0.92 3.88
N PHE A 308 4.72 -0.86 5.12
CA PHE A 308 4.91 -1.94 6.08
C PHE A 308 3.63 -2.78 6.15
N ILE A 309 3.78 -4.09 6.04
CA ILE A 309 2.69 -5.06 6.17
C ILE A 309 3.15 -6.09 7.19
N GLY A 310 2.50 -6.08 8.36
CA GLY A 310 2.78 -7.02 9.43
C GLY A 310 1.62 -8.00 9.62
N LYS A 311 1.92 -9.10 10.31
CA LYS A 311 0.92 -10.07 10.74
C LYS A 311 -0.20 -9.40 11.54
N ASN A 312 -1.42 -9.90 11.35
CA ASN A 312 -2.59 -9.34 12.01
C ASN A 312 -2.57 -9.65 13.52
N HIS A 313 -2.62 -8.61 14.35
CA HIS A 313 -2.59 -8.75 15.81
C HIS A 313 -3.97 -8.74 16.49
N LEU A 314 -5.05 -8.43 15.77
CA LEU A 314 -6.38 -8.14 16.34
C LEU A 314 -7.50 -8.96 15.68
N ARG A 315 -7.21 -10.12 15.09
CA ARG A 315 -8.18 -10.99 14.40
C ARG A 315 -9.15 -11.76 15.33
N ASP A 316 -9.61 -11.15 16.41
CA ASP A 316 -10.58 -11.76 17.32
C ASP A 316 -12.03 -11.61 16.79
N ALA A 317 -12.98 -12.32 17.41
CA ALA A 317 -14.38 -12.24 17.03
C ALA A 317 -14.94 -10.80 17.10
N THR A 318 -14.46 -9.97 18.04
CA THR A 318 -14.89 -8.58 18.19
C THR A 318 -14.51 -7.75 16.98
N ALA A 319 -13.27 -7.86 16.53
CA ALA A 319 -12.72 -7.14 15.40
C ALA A 319 -13.34 -7.59 14.08
N LEU A 320 -13.45 -8.90 13.87
CA LEU A 320 -14.07 -9.46 12.67
C LEU A 320 -15.54 -9.02 12.53
N LEU A 321 -16.33 -9.15 13.61
CA LEU A 321 -17.72 -8.67 13.60
C LEU A 321 -17.79 -7.16 13.39
N THR A 322 -16.88 -6.40 13.98
CA THR A 322 -16.84 -4.95 13.81
C THR A 322 -16.57 -4.54 12.37
N LEU A 323 -15.66 -5.24 11.69
CA LEU A 323 -15.39 -5.02 10.26
C LEU A 323 -16.63 -5.30 9.42
N LEU A 324 -17.27 -6.44 9.64
CA LEU A 324 -18.40 -6.92 8.82
C LEU A 324 -19.67 -6.08 8.96
N ILE A 325 -19.88 -5.40 10.10
CA ILE A 325 -21.09 -4.58 10.29
C ILE A 325 -20.94 -3.13 9.79
N GLU A 326 -19.76 -2.71 9.32
CA GLU A 326 -19.52 -1.44 8.60
C GLU A 326 -20.24 -0.21 9.21
N ASN A 327 -19.86 0.19 10.42
CA ASN A 327 -20.38 1.36 11.14
C ASN A 327 -21.92 1.51 11.20
N SER A 328 -22.64 0.39 11.30
CA SER A 328 -24.10 0.43 11.42
C SER A 328 -24.57 1.00 12.77
N ASN A 329 -25.55 1.91 12.70
CA ASN A 329 -26.28 2.46 13.85
C ASN A 329 -27.11 1.40 14.62
N TYR A 330 -27.28 0.20 14.05
CA TYR A 330 -27.99 -0.92 14.67
C TYR A 330 -27.05 -2.12 14.80
N ALA A 331 -25.91 -1.91 15.47
CA ALA A 331 -24.82 -2.85 15.53
C ALA A 331 -25.27 -4.26 15.95
N LYS A 332 -26.12 -4.38 16.97
CA LYS A 332 -26.68 -5.67 17.43
C LYS A 332 -27.47 -6.39 16.34
N LYS A 333 -28.40 -5.71 15.67
CA LYS A 333 -29.24 -6.33 14.64
C LYS A 333 -28.39 -6.79 13.46
N LYS A 334 -27.53 -5.92 12.95
CA LYS A 334 -26.64 -6.23 11.82
C LYS A 334 -25.62 -7.32 12.19
N CYS A 335 -25.14 -7.34 13.42
CA CYS A 335 -24.26 -8.41 13.91
C CYS A 335 -24.95 -9.78 13.83
N ASN A 336 -26.20 -9.89 14.27
CA ASN A 336 -26.94 -11.15 14.18
C ASN A 336 -27.20 -11.57 12.73
N GLU A 337 -27.50 -10.62 11.84
CA GLU A 337 -27.67 -10.87 10.39
C GLU A 337 -26.37 -11.37 9.76
N VAL A 338 -25.24 -10.71 10.05
CA VAL A 338 -23.90 -11.11 9.60
C VAL A 338 -23.54 -12.49 10.12
N LEU A 339 -23.72 -12.77 11.41
CA LEU A 339 -23.41 -14.09 11.98
C LEU A 339 -24.26 -15.18 11.32
N LYS A 340 -25.56 -14.94 11.12
CA LYS A 340 -26.44 -15.90 10.45
C LYS A 340 -25.95 -16.24 9.04
N ASP A 341 -25.37 -15.28 8.33
CA ASP A 341 -24.80 -15.53 7.01
C ASP A 341 -23.46 -16.28 7.10
N LYS A 342 -22.55 -15.82 7.97
CA LYS A 342 -21.20 -16.40 8.12
C LYS A 342 -21.21 -17.80 8.72
N CYS A 343 -22.19 -18.14 9.57
CA CYS A 343 -22.32 -19.48 10.12
C CYS A 343 -22.72 -20.55 9.10
N LYS A 344 -23.13 -20.18 7.88
CA LYS A 344 -23.35 -21.17 6.80
C LYS A 344 -22.04 -21.85 6.37
N ASN A 345 -20.89 -21.20 6.58
CA ASN A 345 -19.56 -21.71 6.29
C ASN A 345 -18.59 -21.40 7.44
N SER A 346 -18.97 -21.77 8.66
CA SER A 346 -18.27 -21.39 9.90
C SER A 346 -16.77 -21.73 9.91
N HIS A 347 -16.38 -22.87 9.32
CA HIS A 347 -14.99 -23.35 9.26
C HIS A 347 -14.04 -22.43 8.48
N GLU A 348 -14.55 -21.50 7.67
CA GLU A 348 -13.73 -20.52 6.92
C GLU A 348 -13.18 -19.41 7.83
N HIS A 349 -13.70 -19.29 9.05
CA HIS A 349 -13.41 -18.19 9.98
C HIS A 349 -13.25 -18.70 11.41
N GLU A 350 -12.11 -19.28 11.76
CA GLU A 350 -11.83 -19.88 13.10
C GLU A 350 -12.34 -19.04 14.30
N ALA A 351 -12.14 -17.71 14.26
CA ALA A 351 -12.57 -16.82 15.34
C ALA A 351 -14.10 -16.61 15.41
N LEU A 352 -14.82 -16.75 14.29
CA LEU A 352 -16.29 -16.69 14.24
C LEU A 352 -16.94 -18.06 14.37
N GLU A 353 -16.21 -19.14 14.06
CA GLU A 353 -16.71 -20.52 14.11
C GLU A 353 -17.27 -20.86 15.49
N LYS A 354 -16.58 -20.44 16.55
CA LYS A 354 -16.99 -20.63 17.95
C LYS A 354 -18.30 -19.92 18.31
N LEU A 355 -18.78 -19.01 17.46
CA LEU A 355 -20.04 -18.29 17.64
C LEU A 355 -21.21 -18.96 16.90
N CYS A 356 -20.97 -20.04 16.18
CA CYS A 356 -21.95 -20.72 15.35
C CYS A 356 -22.41 -22.05 15.97
N GLU A 357 -23.69 -22.38 15.78
CA GLU A 357 -24.27 -23.69 16.07
C GLU A 357 -25.05 -24.16 14.84
N GLY A 358 -24.51 -25.18 14.16
CA GLY A 358 -24.97 -25.56 12.82
C GLY A 358 -24.86 -24.39 11.85
N ASN A 359 -25.95 -24.11 11.12
CA ASN A 359 -26.01 -23.02 10.13
C ASN A 359 -26.48 -21.68 10.72
N GLY A 360 -26.47 -21.52 12.04
CA GLY A 360 -26.99 -20.32 12.72
C GLY A 360 -26.09 -19.84 13.85
N PRO A 361 -26.36 -18.65 14.41
CA PRO A 361 -25.68 -18.18 15.60
C PRO A 361 -26.02 -19.08 16.80
N SER A 362 -25.01 -19.40 17.59
CA SER A 362 -25.18 -20.02 18.91
C SER A 362 -25.70 -19.01 19.94
N ASP A 363 -26.00 -19.48 21.15
CA ASP A 363 -26.27 -18.62 22.31
C ASP A 363 -25.08 -17.69 22.62
N ASP A 364 -23.85 -18.20 22.52
CA ASP A 364 -22.63 -17.41 22.70
C ASP A 364 -22.46 -16.36 21.59
N GLY A 365 -22.79 -16.70 20.34
CA GLY A 365 -22.83 -15.76 19.22
C GLY A 365 -23.84 -14.63 19.44
N THR A 366 -25.04 -14.98 19.86
CA THR A 366 -26.10 -14.02 20.19
C THR A 366 -25.67 -13.11 21.35
N LYS A 367 -25.07 -13.67 22.39
CA LYS A 367 -24.52 -12.92 23.52
C LYS A 367 -23.39 -12.00 23.07
N LYS A 368 -22.49 -12.47 22.21
CA LYS A 368 -21.39 -11.66 21.66
C LYS A 368 -21.93 -10.45 20.88
N CYS A 369 -22.97 -10.61 20.08
CA CYS A 369 -23.63 -9.49 19.39
C CYS A 369 -24.28 -8.49 20.35
N ASN A 370 -24.79 -8.93 21.51
CA ASN A 370 -25.32 -8.05 22.55
C ASN A 370 -24.22 -7.22 23.23
N GLU A 371 -23.04 -7.81 23.42
CA GLU A 371 -21.91 -7.19 24.12
C GLU A 371 -20.95 -6.44 23.19
N LEU A 372 -21.10 -6.59 21.86
CA LEU A 372 -20.16 -6.07 20.85
C LEU A 372 -19.84 -4.58 21.02
N GLU A 373 -20.82 -3.72 21.24
CA GLU A 373 -20.57 -2.28 21.42
C GLU A 373 -19.74 -1.99 22.67
N LYS A 374 -19.97 -2.73 23.76
CA LYS A 374 -19.20 -2.60 25.00
C LYS A 374 -17.75 -3.01 24.78
N ASP A 375 -17.54 -4.10 24.04
CA ASP A 375 -16.19 -4.60 23.72
C ASP A 375 -15.44 -3.67 22.77
N VAL A 376 -16.13 -3.15 21.73
CA VAL A 376 -15.59 -2.12 20.84
C VAL A 376 -15.19 -0.90 21.64
N ASN A 377 -16.05 -0.42 22.56
CA ASN A 377 -15.74 0.74 23.39
C ASN A 377 -14.53 0.52 24.30
N LYS A 378 -14.38 -0.68 24.89
CA LYS A 378 -13.20 -1.03 25.68
C LYS A 378 -11.93 -1.03 24.82
N THR A 379 -12.03 -1.58 23.62
CA THR A 379 -10.92 -1.68 22.67
C THR A 379 -10.49 -0.30 22.17
N CYS A 380 -11.46 0.57 21.82
CA CYS A 380 -11.20 1.95 21.43
C CYS A 380 -10.50 2.73 22.55
N LYS A 381 -10.90 2.58 23.83
CA LYS A 381 -10.20 3.24 24.94
C LYS A 381 -8.73 2.85 25.05
N ILE A 382 -8.41 1.56 24.86
CA ILE A 382 -7.03 1.07 24.85
C ILE A 382 -6.26 1.67 23.67
N PHE A 383 -6.88 1.72 22.48
CA PHE A 383 -6.30 2.34 21.30
C PHE A 383 -6.02 3.83 21.51
N THR A 384 -6.99 4.60 22.00
CA THR A 384 -6.86 6.04 22.28
C THR A 384 -5.70 6.31 23.24
N SER A 385 -5.52 5.51 24.30
CA SER A 385 -4.35 5.63 25.19
C SER A 385 -3.05 5.46 24.42
N LYS A 386 -2.93 4.41 23.61
CA LYS A 386 -1.69 4.11 22.86
C LYS A 386 -1.32 5.19 21.85
N VAL A 387 -2.30 5.76 21.14
CA VAL A 387 -2.02 6.83 20.17
C VAL A 387 -1.62 8.13 20.87
N ILE A 388 -2.14 8.41 22.06
CA ILE A 388 -1.69 9.54 22.89
C ILE A 388 -0.25 9.31 23.38
N ASP A 389 0.04 8.12 23.92
CA ASP A 389 1.37 7.76 24.43
C ASP A 389 2.45 7.87 23.33
N ASN A 390 2.08 7.52 22.10
CA ASN A 390 2.94 7.62 20.92
C ASN A 390 2.95 9.01 20.25
N ARG A 391 2.29 10.02 20.83
CA ARG A 391 2.20 11.39 20.29
C ARG A 391 1.57 11.45 18.89
N LEU A 392 0.67 10.52 18.59
CA LEU A 392 -0.10 10.42 17.35
C LEU A 392 -1.49 11.07 17.48
N LEU A 393 -1.86 11.50 18.68
CA LEU A 393 -3.10 12.22 18.96
C LEU A 393 -2.88 13.21 20.11
N ASP A 394 -3.34 14.45 19.92
CA ASP A 394 -3.48 15.41 21.02
C ASP A 394 -4.86 15.22 21.66
N ALA A 395 -4.87 14.93 22.97
CA ALA A 395 -6.09 14.69 23.75
C ALA A 395 -7.05 15.89 23.81
N VAL A 396 -6.55 17.09 23.52
CA VAL A 396 -7.32 18.34 23.54
C VAL A 396 -7.78 18.73 22.15
N ASN A 397 -6.93 18.53 21.14
CA ASN A 397 -7.17 18.92 19.77
C ASN A 397 -7.00 17.71 18.85
N PHE A 398 -8.05 16.90 18.69
CA PHE A 398 -8.13 15.77 17.76
C PHE A 398 -7.83 16.22 16.32
N LYS A 399 -6.54 16.37 15.98
CA LYS A 399 -6.08 17.02 14.75
C LYS A 399 -5.06 16.14 14.05
N VAL A 400 -5.11 16.24 12.73
CA VAL A 400 -4.08 15.70 11.85
C VAL A 400 -2.76 16.43 12.10
N ILE A 401 -1.69 15.64 12.25
CA ILE A 401 -0.33 16.09 12.50
C ILE A 401 0.39 16.31 11.16
N GLU A 402 1.15 17.39 11.06
CA GLU A 402 1.97 17.66 9.87
C GLU A 402 3.09 16.63 9.72
N TRP A 403 3.43 16.27 8.49
CA TRP A 403 4.46 15.27 8.19
C TRP A 403 5.78 15.46 8.96
N GLY A 404 6.26 16.70 9.01
CA GLY A 404 7.52 17.03 9.70
C GLY A 404 7.46 16.89 11.23
N LYS A 405 6.26 16.82 11.82
CA LYS A 405 6.02 16.72 13.26
C LYS A 405 5.65 15.30 13.71
N LEU A 406 5.41 14.38 12.77
CA LEU A 406 5.12 12.98 13.08
C LEU A 406 6.32 12.27 13.73
N PRO A 407 6.07 11.40 14.73
CA PRO A 407 7.11 10.60 15.35
C PRO A 407 7.72 9.61 14.34
N THR A 408 8.98 9.25 14.56
CA THR A 408 9.74 8.30 13.73
C THR A 408 10.24 7.10 14.51
N PHE A 409 9.93 7.02 15.81
CA PHE A 409 10.44 6.00 16.72
C PHE A 409 9.55 4.75 16.85
N LEU A 410 8.42 4.70 16.15
CA LEU A 410 7.55 3.52 16.16
C LEU A 410 8.31 2.30 15.64
N SER A 411 8.17 1.15 16.30
CA SER A 411 8.68 -0.15 15.84
C SER A 411 7.73 -0.81 14.83
N ASP A 412 8.19 -1.89 14.18
CA ASP A 412 7.37 -2.64 13.20
C ASP A 412 6.16 -3.27 13.87
N GLU A 413 6.37 -3.81 15.07
CA GLU A 413 5.31 -4.37 15.89
C GLU A 413 4.27 -3.31 16.29
N GLU A 414 4.71 -2.11 16.68
CA GLU A 414 3.79 -1.01 17.00
C GLU A 414 2.99 -0.57 15.77
N CYS A 415 3.64 -0.46 14.61
CA CYS A 415 2.97 -0.14 13.36
C CYS A 415 1.96 -1.21 12.96
N ALA A 416 2.33 -2.49 12.99
CA ALA A 416 1.42 -3.61 12.70
C ALA A 416 0.18 -3.51 13.59
N LYS A 417 0.39 -3.38 14.90
CA LYS A 417 -0.67 -3.37 15.90
C LYS A 417 -1.59 -2.17 15.76
N LEU A 418 -1.04 -0.96 15.60
CA LEU A 418 -1.83 0.28 15.48
C LEU A 418 -2.57 0.33 14.14
N GLU A 419 -1.95 -0.12 13.04
CA GLU A 419 -2.64 -0.25 11.75
C GLU A 419 -3.79 -1.26 11.82
N SER A 420 -3.63 -2.40 12.50
CA SER A 420 -4.74 -3.35 12.70
C SER A 420 -5.88 -2.71 13.50
N TYR A 421 -5.59 -1.94 14.56
CA TYR A 421 -6.65 -1.20 15.27
C TYR A 421 -7.39 -0.25 14.31
N CYS A 422 -6.65 0.45 13.46
CA CYS A 422 -7.23 1.36 12.49
C CYS A 422 -8.05 0.65 11.42
N PHE A 423 -7.58 -0.50 10.98
CA PHE A 423 -8.29 -1.31 10.00
C PHE A 423 -9.68 -1.72 10.51
N TYR A 424 -9.76 -2.21 11.75
CA TYR A 424 -11.00 -2.72 12.33
C TYR A 424 -11.91 -1.63 12.90
N PHE A 425 -11.36 -0.59 13.55
CA PHE A 425 -12.15 0.28 14.43
C PHE A 425 -12.24 1.75 13.98
N LYS A 426 -11.56 2.18 12.91
CA LYS A 426 -11.51 3.62 12.51
C LYS A 426 -12.88 4.28 12.36
N GLU A 427 -13.89 3.55 11.88
CA GLU A 427 -15.22 4.13 11.61
C GLU A 427 -16.10 4.22 12.87
N ARG A 428 -15.72 3.54 13.96
CA ARG A 428 -16.57 3.41 15.15
C ARG A 428 -16.59 4.66 16.03
N ARG A 429 -15.57 5.51 15.92
CA ARG A 429 -15.38 6.66 16.78
C ARG A 429 -14.72 7.81 16.03
N PRO A 430 -15.17 9.07 16.19
CA PRO A 430 -14.54 10.22 15.57
C PRO A 430 -13.04 10.31 15.89
N ASP A 431 -12.66 10.23 17.18
CA ASP A 431 -11.25 10.31 17.62
C ASP A 431 -10.35 9.23 17.01
N ALA A 432 -10.92 8.06 16.68
CA ALA A 432 -10.18 7.00 16.00
C ALA A 432 -9.82 7.39 14.56
N LYS A 433 -10.63 8.19 13.88
CA LYS A 433 -10.41 8.55 12.47
C LYS A 433 -9.18 9.42 12.30
N GLU A 434 -9.08 10.54 13.02
CA GLU A 434 -7.90 11.40 12.96
C GLU A 434 -6.65 10.71 13.50
N ALA A 435 -6.79 9.93 14.59
CA ALA A 435 -5.68 9.13 15.12
C ALA A 435 -5.15 8.15 14.06
N CYS A 436 -6.02 7.48 13.33
CA CYS A 436 -5.63 6.53 12.30
C CYS A 436 -4.98 7.17 11.08
N VAL A 437 -5.38 8.39 10.74
CA VAL A 437 -4.68 9.19 9.73
C VAL A 437 -3.23 9.44 10.15
N ASN A 438 -3.01 9.76 11.43
CA ASN A 438 -1.67 10.02 11.98
C ASN A 438 -0.84 8.74 12.13
N VAL A 439 -1.43 7.64 12.62
CA VAL A 439 -0.79 6.31 12.71
C VAL A 439 -0.22 5.92 11.36
N ARG A 440 -1.06 5.94 10.32
CA ARG A 440 -0.64 5.52 8.98
C ARG A 440 0.44 6.42 8.41
N ALA A 441 0.29 7.73 8.59
CA ALA A 441 1.31 8.67 8.14
C ALA A 441 2.65 8.47 8.86
N ALA A 442 2.64 8.17 10.17
CA ALA A 442 3.85 7.92 10.95
C ALA A 442 4.53 6.60 10.54
N CYS A 443 3.75 5.52 10.37
CA CYS A 443 4.28 4.24 9.90
C CYS A 443 4.84 4.34 8.48
N TYR A 444 4.16 5.07 7.60
CA TYR A 444 4.67 5.34 6.27
C TYR A 444 5.98 6.14 6.32
N LYS A 445 6.02 7.24 7.09
CA LYS A 445 7.22 8.05 7.27
C LYS A 445 8.40 7.22 7.73
N ARG A 446 8.20 6.40 8.76
CA ARG A 446 9.23 5.52 9.27
C ARG A 446 9.75 4.54 8.20
N GLY A 447 8.87 3.92 7.41
CA GLY A 447 9.29 3.04 6.31
C GLY A 447 10.04 3.76 5.18
N LEU A 448 9.74 5.05 4.95
CA LEU A 448 10.54 5.89 4.05
C LEU A 448 11.91 6.22 4.67
N ASP A 449 11.94 6.60 5.95
CA ASP A 449 13.13 7.04 6.67
C ASP A 449 14.13 5.91 6.94
N ALA A 450 13.67 4.67 7.17
CA ALA A 450 14.54 3.50 7.38
C ALA A 450 15.44 3.16 6.18
N ARG A 451 15.20 3.81 5.03
CA ARG A 451 15.96 3.64 3.78
C ARG A 451 16.95 4.77 3.50
N ALA A 452 16.82 5.90 4.20
CA ALA A 452 17.69 7.07 4.07
C ALA A 452 18.93 6.90 4.94
#